data_AF-A0A367L6D6-F1
#
_entry.id   AF-A0A367L6D6-F1
#
_cell.length_a   1.000
_cell.length_b   1.000
_cell.length_c   1.000
_cell.angle_alpha   90.00
_cell.angle_beta   90.00
_cell.angle_gamma   90.00
#
_symmetry.space_group_name_H-M   'P 1'
#
loop_
_entity.id
_entity.type
_entity.pdbx_description
1 polymer ?
#
loop_
_entity_poly.entity_id
_entity_poly.type
_entity_poly.pdbx_seq_one_letter_code
_entity_poly.pdbx_strand_id
1 'polypeptide(L)'
;MADGDLQGAKELFGVEPSKEPAKEAWRSLIPRGKGFVMIRNSTSLADFPGLKHAEREEQQACVAVFHQLHCLYMTYAAYWDARAGKFDEIPPRHLIHCWDYLRQSIMCAGDTSLEWVSEHQPLPNATTGWGFQHTCKNFDAIYDWAERHRSKENEGIE
;
A
#
# COMPACT_ATOMS: atom_id res chain seq x y z
N MET A 1 24.33 -4.30 10.89
CA MET A 1 24.72 -4.64 9.51
C MET A 1 23.48 -4.44 8.64
N ALA A 2 23.30 -3.27 8.02
CA ALA A 2 22.07 -2.96 7.28
C ALA A 2 22.23 -1.82 6.26
N ASP A 3 23.37 -1.72 5.57
CA ASP A 3 23.50 -0.79 4.42
C ASP A 3 23.16 -1.46 3.07
N GLY A 4 23.09 -2.79 3.01
CA GLY A 4 22.88 -3.54 1.77
C GLY A 4 21.42 -3.63 1.29
N ASP A 5 20.44 -3.65 2.19
CA ASP A 5 19.04 -3.91 1.84
C ASP A 5 18.31 -2.69 1.27
N LEU A 6 18.71 -1.47 1.66
CA LEU A 6 18.05 -0.24 1.20
C LEU A 6 18.34 0.06 -0.28
N GLN A 7 19.53 -0.30 -0.76
CA GLN A 7 19.90 -0.11 -2.16
C GLN A 7 19.11 -1.06 -3.09
N GLY A 8 18.91 -2.31 -2.67
CA GLY A 8 18.15 -3.31 -3.45
C GLY A 8 16.66 -3.00 -3.57
N ALA A 9 16.02 -2.48 -2.51
CA ALA A 9 14.61 -2.09 -2.56
C ALA A 9 14.36 -0.92 -3.53
N LYS A 10 15.30 0.04 -3.60
CA LYS A 10 15.24 1.17 -4.55
C LYS A 10 15.31 0.71 -6.01
N GLU A 11 16.10 -0.33 -6.28
CA GLU A 11 16.25 -0.91 -7.62
C GLU A 11 15.05 -1.76 -8.05
N LEU A 12 14.24 -2.25 -7.11
CA LEU A 12 13.06 -3.08 -7.39
C LEU A 12 11.76 -2.28 -7.42
N PHE A 13 11.43 -1.53 -6.37
CA PHE A 13 10.15 -0.82 -6.26
C PHE A 13 10.15 0.55 -6.93
N GLY A 14 11.35 1.13 -7.18
CA GLY A 14 11.55 2.46 -7.76
C GLY A 14 11.73 2.50 -9.27
N VAL A 15 11.51 1.39 -9.99
CA VAL A 15 11.68 1.28 -11.45
C VAL A 15 10.37 0.87 -12.13
N GLU A 16 10.25 1.13 -13.44
CA GLU A 16 9.00 0.96 -14.20
C GLU A 16 8.28 -0.37 -13.90
N PRO A 17 7.01 -0.34 -13.45
CA PRO A 17 6.33 -1.49 -12.84
C PRO A 17 6.00 -2.60 -13.83
N SER A 18 5.99 -2.29 -15.13
CA SER A 18 5.75 -3.26 -16.21
C SER A 18 6.94 -4.19 -16.44
N LYS A 19 8.14 -3.84 -15.94
CA LYS A 19 9.36 -4.61 -16.12
C LYS A 19 9.52 -5.61 -14.99
N GLU A 20 9.75 -6.88 -15.34
CA GLU A 20 10.29 -7.84 -14.37
C GLU A 20 11.72 -7.41 -14.00
N PRO A 21 12.13 -7.46 -12.72
CA PRO A 21 11.48 -8.06 -11.54
C PRO A 21 10.56 -7.12 -10.72
N ALA A 22 10.40 -5.85 -11.11
CA ALA A 22 9.63 -4.87 -10.35
C ALA A 22 8.15 -5.24 -10.25
N LYS A 23 7.58 -5.79 -11.33
CA LYS A 23 6.20 -6.26 -11.36
C LYS A 23 5.94 -7.31 -10.28
N GLU A 24 6.78 -8.34 -10.21
CA GLU A 24 6.65 -9.38 -9.20
C GLU A 24 6.86 -8.85 -7.78
N ALA A 25 7.83 -7.96 -7.59
CA ALA A 25 8.05 -7.32 -6.29
C ALA A 25 6.76 -6.61 -5.81
N TRP A 26 6.12 -5.80 -6.65
CA TRP A 26 4.85 -5.14 -6.31
C TRP A 26 3.69 -6.13 -6.08
N ARG A 27 3.61 -7.22 -6.86
CA ARG A 27 2.60 -8.27 -6.67
C ARG A 27 2.75 -8.97 -5.31
N SER A 28 3.98 -9.22 -4.88
CA SER A 28 4.28 -9.94 -3.64
C SER A 28 3.88 -9.20 -2.36
N LEU A 29 3.67 -7.88 -2.42
CA LEU A 29 3.27 -7.08 -1.25
C LEU A 29 1.81 -7.32 -0.82
N ILE A 30 1.00 -7.97 -1.65
CA ILE A 30 -0.42 -8.19 -1.38
C ILE A 30 -0.71 -9.69 -1.27
N PRO A 31 -1.32 -10.14 -0.15
CA PRO A 31 -1.64 -11.55 0.04
C PRO A 31 -2.73 -12.04 -0.90
N ARG A 32 -2.83 -13.36 -1.04
CA ARG A 32 -3.98 -13.98 -1.71
C ARG A 32 -5.29 -13.46 -1.11
N GLY A 33 -6.26 -13.20 -1.98
CA GLY A 33 -7.51 -12.54 -1.63
C GLY A 33 -7.44 -11.01 -1.58
N LYS A 34 -6.30 -10.42 -1.96
CA LYS A 34 -6.06 -8.98 -2.04
C LYS A 34 -6.29 -8.22 -0.74
N GLY A 35 -6.07 -8.87 0.40
CA GLY A 35 -6.32 -8.30 1.71
C GLY A 35 -7.79 -8.22 2.14
N PHE A 36 -8.71 -8.76 1.32
CA PHE A 36 -10.12 -8.89 1.71
C PHE A 36 -10.32 -10.12 2.58
N VAL A 37 -10.88 -9.93 3.77
CA VAL A 37 -11.12 -10.96 4.79
C VAL A 37 -12.59 -11.07 5.14
N MET A 38 -13.02 -12.23 5.65
CA MET A 38 -14.35 -12.39 6.25
C MET A 38 -14.29 -12.12 7.76
N ILE A 39 -15.13 -11.22 8.25
CA ILE A 39 -15.23 -10.86 9.67
C ILE A 39 -16.61 -11.26 10.20
N ARG A 40 -16.64 -11.87 11.38
CA ARG A 40 -17.90 -12.14 12.10
C ARG A 40 -18.46 -10.86 12.70
N ASN A 41 -19.72 -10.57 12.38
CA ASN A 41 -20.42 -9.38 12.87
C ASN A 41 -20.67 -9.42 14.38
N SER A 42 -20.67 -10.61 15.00
CA SER A 42 -20.74 -10.78 16.46
C SER A 42 -19.45 -10.38 17.19
N THR A 43 -18.33 -10.28 16.46
CA THR A 43 -17.02 -9.89 16.98
C THR A 43 -16.54 -8.53 16.46
N SER A 44 -17.27 -7.91 15.54
CA SER A 44 -16.91 -6.58 15.05
C SER A 44 -17.24 -5.51 16.09
N LEU A 45 -16.33 -4.52 16.18
CA LEU A 45 -16.51 -3.32 16.99
C LEU A 45 -17.65 -2.44 16.40
N ALA A 46 -18.04 -1.40 17.15
CA ALA A 46 -19.13 -0.42 16.95
C ALA A 46 -19.60 -0.13 15.50
N ASP A 47 -20.80 0.42 15.33
CA ASP A 47 -21.36 0.76 14.01
C ASP A 47 -20.38 1.59 13.16
N PHE A 48 -19.80 0.94 12.14
CA PHE A 48 -18.93 1.57 11.14
C PHE A 48 -19.70 1.78 9.83
N PRO A 49 -19.33 2.78 9.02
CA PRO A 49 -19.93 2.98 7.70
C PRO A 49 -19.90 1.68 6.85
N GLY A 50 -21.09 1.23 6.44
CA GLY A 50 -21.25 0.03 5.62
C GLY A 50 -21.32 -1.30 6.39
N LEU A 51 -21.09 -1.32 7.70
CA LEU A 51 -21.26 -2.51 8.53
C LEU A 51 -22.75 -2.75 8.84
N LYS A 52 -23.24 -3.97 8.55
CA LYS A 52 -24.66 -4.32 8.70
C LYS A 52 -24.87 -5.43 9.74
N HIS A 53 -24.63 -5.11 11.01
CA HIS A 53 -24.64 -6.08 12.11
C HIS A 53 -25.95 -6.89 12.22
N ALA A 54 -27.10 -6.24 12.02
CA ALA A 54 -28.41 -6.88 12.19
C ALA A 54 -28.85 -7.73 10.98
N GLU A 55 -28.17 -7.62 9.83
CA GLU A 55 -28.60 -8.25 8.57
C GLU A 55 -27.79 -9.49 8.20
N ARG A 56 -26.56 -9.64 8.74
CA ARG A 56 -25.62 -10.70 8.33
C ARG A 56 -24.82 -11.20 9.52
N GLU A 57 -24.46 -12.49 9.50
CA GLU A 57 -23.59 -13.11 10.52
C GLU A 57 -22.11 -12.76 10.26
N GLU A 58 -21.69 -12.70 9.00
CA GLU A 58 -20.34 -12.34 8.59
C GLU A 58 -20.37 -11.33 7.44
N GLN A 59 -19.35 -10.47 7.37
CA GLN A 59 -19.21 -9.49 6.32
C GLN A 59 -17.75 -9.38 5.86
N GLN A 60 -17.58 -9.15 4.56
CA GLN A 60 -16.27 -8.90 3.97
C GLN A 60 -15.77 -7.50 4.35
N ALA A 61 -14.50 -7.42 4.74
CA ALA A 61 -13.76 -6.19 4.97
C ALA A 61 -12.40 -6.26 4.27
N CYS A 62 -11.75 -5.12 4.04
CA CYS A 62 -10.37 -5.08 3.52
C CYS A 62 -9.44 -4.53 4.59
N VAL A 63 -8.31 -5.20 4.84
CA VAL A 63 -7.29 -4.66 5.74
C VAL A 63 -6.65 -3.45 5.06
N ALA A 64 -6.72 -2.30 5.73
CA ALA A 64 -6.42 -1.00 5.13
C ALA A 64 -5.05 -0.93 4.42
N VAL A 65 -4.01 -1.56 4.97
CA VAL A 65 -2.65 -1.51 4.38
C VAL A 65 -2.60 -2.06 2.95
N PHE A 66 -3.39 -3.10 2.63
CA PHE A 66 -3.39 -3.66 1.26
C PHE A 66 -4.16 -2.76 0.28
N HIS A 67 -5.21 -2.08 0.74
CA HIS A 67 -5.89 -1.08 -0.09
C HIS A 67 -5.00 0.16 -0.32
N GLN A 68 -4.22 0.56 0.69
CA GLN A 68 -3.23 1.64 0.57
C GLN A 68 -2.14 1.25 -0.44
N LEU A 69 -1.60 0.05 -0.37
CA LEU A 69 -0.60 -0.45 -1.33
C LEU A 69 -1.15 -0.52 -2.76
N HIS A 70 -2.40 -0.98 -2.93
CA HIS A 70 -3.09 -0.94 -4.22
C HIS A 70 -3.20 0.51 -4.74
N CYS A 71 -3.63 1.46 -3.91
CA CYS A 71 -3.75 2.87 -4.30
C CYS A 71 -2.39 3.49 -4.70
N LEU A 72 -1.32 3.13 -3.98
CA LEU A 72 0.03 3.56 -4.30
C LEU A 72 0.47 3.00 -5.67
N TYR A 73 0.25 1.71 -5.90
CA TYR A 73 0.58 1.06 -7.17
C TYR A 73 -0.24 1.65 -8.34
N MET A 74 -1.54 1.91 -8.16
CA MET A 74 -2.37 2.54 -9.21
C MET A 74 -1.85 3.92 -9.61
N THR A 75 -1.41 4.73 -8.64
CA THR A 75 -0.79 6.04 -8.92
C THR A 75 0.52 5.85 -9.70
N TYR A 76 1.31 4.86 -9.31
CA TYR A 76 2.58 4.55 -9.94
C TYR A 76 2.41 4.05 -11.38
N ALA A 77 1.50 3.10 -11.62
CA ALA A 77 1.16 2.59 -12.94
C ALA A 77 0.60 3.69 -13.85
N ALA A 78 -0.31 4.53 -13.33
CA ALA A 78 -0.90 5.62 -14.10
C ALA A 78 0.12 6.64 -14.62
N TYR A 79 1.18 6.92 -13.85
CA TYR A 79 2.27 7.77 -14.31
C TYR A 79 2.97 7.18 -15.54
N TRP A 80 3.26 5.88 -15.51
CA TRP A 80 3.92 5.19 -16.62
C TRP A 80 3.01 5.03 -17.84
N ASP A 81 1.73 4.75 -17.63
CA ASP A 81 0.73 4.73 -18.69
C ASP A 81 0.61 6.10 -19.37
N ALA A 82 0.53 7.19 -18.58
CA ALA A 82 0.52 8.55 -19.11
C ALA A 82 1.79 8.86 -19.93
N ARG A 83 2.97 8.42 -19.45
CA ARG A 83 4.23 8.56 -20.22
C ARG A 83 4.24 7.77 -21.52
N ALA A 84 3.50 6.67 -21.60
CA ALA A 84 3.31 5.87 -22.80
C ALA A 84 2.14 6.36 -23.69
N GLY A 85 1.46 7.46 -23.30
CA GLY A 85 0.32 8.01 -24.03
C GLY A 85 -1.01 7.28 -23.79
N LYS A 86 -1.10 6.46 -22.75
CA LYS A 86 -2.28 5.65 -22.39
C LYS A 86 -3.04 6.29 -21.23
N PHE A 87 -3.88 7.28 -21.50
CA PHE A 87 -4.55 8.05 -20.44
C PHE A 87 -5.83 7.39 -19.88
N ASP A 88 -6.36 6.37 -20.57
CA ASP A 88 -7.67 5.77 -20.26
C ASP A 88 -7.58 4.46 -19.43
N GLU A 89 -6.38 3.89 -19.26
CA GLU A 89 -6.18 2.61 -18.54
C GLU A 89 -6.57 2.71 -17.06
N ILE A 90 -6.24 3.83 -16.41
CA ILE A 90 -6.63 4.11 -15.02
C ILE A 90 -7.49 5.38 -14.99
N PRO A 91 -8.81 5.25 -14.73
CA PRO A 91 -9.71 6.39 -14.74
C PRO A 91 -9.33 7.48 -13.72
N PRO A 92 -9.41 8.78 -14.07
CA PRO A 92 -9.10 9.87 -13.14
C PRO A 92 -9.87 9.81 -11.81
N ARG A 93 -11.13 9.37 -11.85
CA ARG A 93 -11.95 9.19 -10.63
C ARG A 93 -11.34 8.21 -9.62
N HIS A 94 -10.63 7.19 -10.13
CA HIS A 94 -9.95 6.19 -9.29
C HIS A 94 -8.75 6.86 -8.61
N LEU A 95 -7.92 7.57 -9.38
CA LEU A 95 -6.74 8.26 -8.84
C LEU A 95 -7.09 9.35 -7.82
N ILE A 96 -8.15 10.13 -8.06
CA ILE A 96 -8.62 11.15 -7.11
C ILE A 96 -8.99 10.51 -5.76
N HIS A 97 -9.67 9.37 -5.79
CA HIS A 97 -9.97 8.62 -4.58
C HIS A 97 -8.70 8.08 -3.91
N CYS A 98 -7.80 7.46 -4.69
CA CYS A 98 -6.54 6.92 -4.19
C CYS A 98 -5.70 8.00 -3.48
N TRP A 99 -5.56 9.18 -4.08
CA TRP A 99 -4.78 10.28 -3.53
C TRP A 99 -5.36 10.80 -2.21
N ASP A 100 -6.67 11.03 -2.14
CA ASP A 100 -7.27 11.48 -0.89
C ASP A 100 -7.23 10.38 0.19
N TYR A 101 -7.46 9.12 -0.18
CA TYR A 101 -7.38 7.99 0.74
C TYR A 101 -5.95 7.80 1.30
N LEU A 102 -4.92 7.92 0.47
CA LEU A 102 -3.52 7.87 0.89
C LEU A 102 -3.17 9.05 1.79
N ARG A 103 -3.61 10.27 1.46
CA ARG A 103 -3.44 11.45 2.33
C ARG A 103 -4.03 11.21 3.72
N GLN A 104 -5.27 10.73 3.80
CA GLN A 104 -5.93 10.41 5.08
C GLN A 104 -5.15 9.32 5.84
N SER A 105 -4.67 8.30 5.14
CA SER A 105 -3.90 7.20 5.72
C SER A 105 -2.56 7.66 6.31
N ILE A 106 -1.82 8.52 5.60
CA ILE A 106 -0.56 9.10 6.08
C ILE A 106 -0.79 9.94 7.33
N MET A 107 -1.82 10.81 7.32
CA MET A 107 -2.16 11.63 8.48
C MET A 107 -2.61 10.81 9.69
N CYS A 108 -3.29 9.69 9.45
CA CYS A 108 -3.73 8.76 10.49
C CYS A 108 -2.55 7.97 11.09
N ALA A 109 -1.62 7.51 10.26
CA ALA A 109 -0.43 6.80 10.72
C ALA A 109 0.52 7.73 11.50
N GLY A 110 0.67 8.98 11.04
CA GLY A 110 1.36 10.05 11.77
C GLY A 110 2.80 9.70 12.15
N ASP A 111 3.62 9.28 11.19
CA ASP A 111 5.04 9.01 11.45
C ASP A 111 5.74 10.30 11.92
N THR A 112 6.40 10.23 13.07
CA THR A 112 7.07 11.35 13.74
C THR A 112 8.59 11.25 13.68
N SER A 113 9.12 10.31 12.89
CA SER A 113 10.56 10.16 12.66
C SER A 113 11.14 11.45 12.05
N LEU A 114 12.27 11.91 12.58
CA LEU A 114 12.93 13.13 12.11
C LEU A 114 13.89 12.81 10.97
N GLU A 115 13.68 13.48 9.85
CA GLU A 115 14.58 13.43 8.70
C GLU A 115 15.45 14.69 8.66
N TRP A 116 16.76 14.51 8.70
CA TRP A 116 17.71 15.63 8.75
C TRP A 116 18.13 16.08 7.36
N VAL A 117 18.10 17.39 7.13
CA VAL A 117 18.67 18.02 5.93
C VAL A 117 20.19 17.90 5.98
N SER A 118 20.81 17.47 4.88
CA SER A 118 22.26 17.41 4.74
C SER A 118 22.72 18.19 3.52
N GLU A 119 23.83 18.93 3.68
CA GLU A 119 24.48 19.67 2.59
C GLU A 119 25.05 18.76 1.50
N HIS A 120 25.16 17.46 1.77
CA HIS A 120 25.71 16.46 0.85
C HIS A 120 24.62 15.75 0.01
N GLN A 121 23.37 16.22 0.06
CA GLN A 121 22.28 15.64 -0.73
C GLN A 121 22.23 16.22 -2.15
N PRO A 122 21.66 15.48 -3.14
CA PRO A 122 21.57 15.94 -4.53
C PRO A 122 20.81 17.26 -4.71
N LEU A 123 19.89 17.57 -3.79
CA LEU A 123 19.14 18.83 -3.74
C LEU A 123 19.49 19.55 -2.44
N PRO A 124 20.08 20.77 -2.50
CA PRO A 124 20.33 21.58 -1.32
C PRO A 124 19.04 21.87 -0.56
N ASN A 125 19.09 21.87 0.77
CA ASN A 125 17.97 22.15 1.67
C ASN A 125 16.79 21.15 1.58
N ALA A 126 17.04 19.90 1.18
CA ALA A 126 16.04 18.84 1.14
C ALA A 126 16.43 17.64 2.02
N THR A 127 15.45 16.77 2.28
CA THR A 127 15.65 15.41 2.82
C THR A 127 15.44 14.39 1.69
N THR A 128 16.19 13.29 1.69
CA THR A 128 15.96 12.16 0.80
C THR A 128 14.92 11.18 1.34
N GLY A 129 14.63 11.24 2.65
CA GLY A 129 13.80 10.29 3.38
C GLY A 129 14.44 8.91 3.62
N TRP A 130 15.64 8.64 3.10
CA TRP A 130 16.26 7.31 3.21
C TRP A 130 17.25 7.22 4.38
N GLY A 131 17.29 6.04 5.01
CA GLY A 131 18.26 5.73 6.07
C GLY A 131 17.86 6.24 7.46
N PHE A 132 16.68 6.84 7.60
CA PHE A 132 16.13 7.23 8.89
C PHE A 132 15.38 6.06 9.53
N GLN A 133 15.41 6.01 10.86
CA GLN A 133 14.78 4.94 11.62
C GLN A 133 13.29 5.26 11.81
N HIS A 134 12.42 4.35 11.35
CA HIS A 134 10.97 4.41 11.53
C HIS A 134 10.51 3.37 12.55
N THR A 135 9.34 3.60 13.18
CA THR A 135 8.69 2.59 14.03
C THR A 135 7.52 1.97 13.25
N CYS A 136 7.71 0.73 12.81
CA CYS A 136 6.74 0.05 11.95
C CYS A 136 5.88 -0.95 12.74
N LYS A 137 4.66 -1.19 12.23
CA LYS A 137 3.92 -2.42 12.56
C LYS A 137 4.59 -3.60 11.87
N ASN A 138 4.49 -4.80 12.45
CA ASN A 138 5.00 -6.01 11.81
C ASN A 138 4.13 -6.34 10.58
N PHE A 139 4.65 -6.05 9.39
CA PHE A 139 3.94 -6.23 8.12
C PHE A 139 3.66 -7.69 7.81
N ASP A 140 4.65 -8.57 7.99
CA ASP A 140 4.53 -10.01 7.73
C ASP A 140 3.43 -10.64 8.59
N ALA A 141 3.33 -10.24 9.85
CA ALA A 141 2.25 -10.71 10.72
C ALA A 141 0.86 -10.29 10.22
N ILE A 142 0.73 -9.08 9.66
CA ILE A 142 -0.53 -8.58 9.07
C ILE A 142 -0.84 -9.35 7.77
N TYR A 143 0.18 -9.56 6.94
CA TYR A 143 0.11 -10.32 5.70
C TYR A 143 -0.37 -11.76 5.96
N ASP A 144 0.33 -12.49 6.82
CA ASP A 144 0.01 -13.88 7.16
C ASP A 144 -1.37 -14.03 7.78
N TRP A 145 -1.79 -13.05 8.59
CA TRP A 145 -3.13 -13.03 9.15
C TRP A 145 -4.17 -12.85 8.04
N ALA A 146 -3.99 -11.88 7.14
CA ALA A 146 -4.95 -11.61 6.07
C ALA A 146 -5.05 -12.77 5.08
N GLU A 147 -3.93 -13.41 4.73
CA GLU A 147 -3.91 -14.56 3.82
C GLU A 147 -4.68 -15.76 4.40
N ARG A 148 -4.54 -16.02 5.70
CA ARG A 148 -5.27 -17.11 6.38
C ARG A 148 -6.78 -16.86 6.52
N HIS A 149 -7.20 -15.61 6.58
CA HIS A 149 -8.60 -15.21 6.77
C HIS A 149 -9.24 -14.66 5.48
N ARG A 150 -8.59 -14.87 4.34
CA ARG A 150 -9.02 -14.33 3.05
C ARG A 150 -10.42 -14.78 2.69
N SER A 151 -11.14 -13.89 2.04
CA SER A 151 -12.51 -14.10 1.54
C SER A 151 -12.57 -14.40 0.04
N LYS A 152 -11.41 -14.34 -0.64
CA LYS A 152 -11.24 -14.53 -2.08
C LYS A 152 -9.91 -15.26 -2.33
N GLU A 153 -9.75 -15.82 -3.52
CA GLU A 153 -8.54 -16.57 -3.92
C GLU A 153 -7.68 -15.86 -4.97
N ASN A 154 -8.05 -14.64 -5.37
CA ASN A 154 -7.34 -13.90 -6.39
C ASN A 154 -5.96 -13.39 -5.89
N GLU A 155 -5.01 -13.32 -6.81
CA GLU A 155 -3.61 -12.95 -6.53
C GLU A 155 -3.23 -11.61 -7.20
N GLY A 156 -2.13 -11.01 -6.74
CA GLY A 156 -1.52 -9.81 -7.30
C GLY A 156 -2.18 -8.49 -6.91
N ILE A 157 -1.58 -7.40 -7.36
CA ILE A 157 -1.93 -6.01 -6.98
C ILE A 157 -2.91 -5.32 -7.97
N GLU A 158 -3.02 -5.87 -9.19
CA GLU A 158 -3.87 -5.42 -10.30
C GLU A 158 -5.27 -6.04 -10.21
#